data_AF-A0A7S1ZD44-F1
#
_entry.id   AF-A0A7S1ZD44-F1
#
_cell.length_a   1.000
_cell.length_b   1.000
_cell.length_c   1.000
_cell.angle_alpha   90.00
_cell.angle_beta   90.00
_cell.angle_gamma   90.00
#
_symmetry.space_group_name_H-M   'P 1'
#
loop_
_entity.id
_entity.type
_entity.pdbx_description
1 polymer ?
#
loop_
_entity_poly.entity_id
_entity_poly.type
_entity_poly.pdbx_seq_one_letter_code
_entity_poly.pdbx_strand_id
1 'polypeptide(L)'
;MNELDYEAGDWAAVYVKGSSNLWESKNLVQHVERGVRDGIPRGTKLFIVTDNFVFKSTYYKGSSTSPELHEVTVRLHLAEMRGELIVHLIHCTGMQMKEMGMDGLLQGDMLQGMMAGIDPLSFLPLGKGTIERSSGAVEAWVQS
;
A
#
# COMPACT_ATOMS: atom_id res chain seq x y z
N MET A 1 -14.76 12.37 12.42
CA MET A 1 -13.87 13.27 11.66
C MET A 1 -12.80 12.36 11.08
N ASN A 2 -12.76 12.16 9.76
CA ASN A 2 -11.67 11.41 9.15
C ASN A 2 -10.46 12.33 9.17
N GLU A 3 -9.51 12.04 10.06
CA GLU A 3 -8.24 12.74 10.12
C GLU A 3 -7.36 12.20 8.99
N LEU A 4 -7.00 13.08 8.04
CA LEU A 4 -6.08 12.76 6.96
C LEU A 4 -4.67 13.06 7.47
N ASP A 5 -3.91 12.01 7.78
CA ASP A 5 -2.48 12.11 8.07
C ASP A 5 -1.68 11.79 6.81
N TYR A 6 -0.63 12.56 6.53
CA TYR A 6 0.23 12.38 5.36
C TYR A 6 1.70 12.61 5.72
N GLU A 7 2.56 11.78 5.16
CA GLU A 7 4.01 11.88 5.32
C GLU A 7 4.64 11.96 3.92
N ALA A 8 5.46 12.98 3.66
CA ALA A 8 6.25 13.13 2.45
C ALA A 8 7.73 13.29 2.84
N GLY A 9 8.64 12.76 2.03
CA GLY A 9 10.07 12.84 2.30
C GLY A 9 10.90 12.77 1.04
N ASP A 10 11.96 13.59 0.98
CA ASP A 10 12.92 13.59 -0.12
C ASP A 10 13.92 12.43 0.01
N TRP A 11 14.20 11.77 -1.11
CA TRP A 11 15.24 10.77 -1.19
C TRP A 11 16.63 11.42 -1.09
N ALA A 12 17.36 11.20 0.00
CA ALA A 12 18.78 11.59 0.07
C ALA A 12 19.61 10.87 -1.02
N ALA A 13 20.56 11.56 -1.66
CA ALA A 13 21.33 11.06 -2.81
C ALA A 13 22.22 9.80 -2.58
N VAL A 14 22.15 9.15 -1.41
CA VAL A 14 22.99 8.02 -0.98
C VAL A 14 22.40 6.65 -1.38
N TYR A 15 21.19 6.59 -1.93
CA TYR A 15 20.44 5.33 -2.14
C TYR A 15 20.77 4.57 -3.45
N VAL A 16 22.05 4.40 -3.80
CA VAL A 16 22.51 3.86 -5.09
C VAL A 16 22.49 2.31 -5.18
N LYS A 17 22.16 1.57 -4.11
CA LYS A 17 22.36 0.09 -4.06
C LYS A 17 21.11 -0.80 -3.98
N GLY A 18 19.89 -0.25 -4.03
CA GLY A 18 18.65 -1.05 -3.96
C GLY A 18 17.64 -0.69 -5.05
N SER A 19 16.72 -1.60 -5.39
CA SER A 19 15.63 -1.30 -6.32
C SER A 19 14.58 -0.40 -5.68
N SER A 20 13.92 0.47 -6.48
CA SER A 20 12.82 1.35 -6.02
C SER A 20 11.79 0.58 -5.18
N ASN A 21 11.38 -0.58 -5.70
CA ASN A 21 10.46 -1.50 -5.04
C ASN A 21 10.87 -1.88 -3.62
N LEU A 22 12.16 -2.21 -3.39
CA LEU A 22 12.63 -2.59 -2.06
C LEU A 22 12.53 -1.41 -1.08
N TRP A 23 12.85 -0.21 -1.55
CA TRP A 23 12.84 1.00 -0.73
C TRP A 23 11.42 1.44 -0.38
N GLU A 24 10.52 1.48 -1.35
CA GLU A 24 9.09 1.72 -1.12
C GLU A 24 8.52 0.75 -0.07
N SER A 25 8.85 -0.54 -0.20
CA SER A 25 8.41 -1.57 0.76
C SER A 25 9.00 -1.32 2.16
N LYS A 26 10.28 -0.95 2.24
CA LYS A 26 10.94 -0.65 3.53
C LYS A 26 10.32 0.55 4.22
N ASN A 27 10.09 1.64 3.49
CA ASN A 27 9.51 2.87 4.04
C ASN A 27 8.10 2.60 4.56
N LEU A 28 7.31 1.86 3.79
CA LEU A 28 5.97 1.44 4.18
C LEU A 28 5.99 0.59 5.45
N VAL A 29 6.85 -0.43 5.54
CA VAL A 29 6.96 -1.26 6.74
C VAL A 29 7.46 -0.47 7.96
N GLN A 30 8.40 0.46 7.77
CA GLN A 30 8.85 1.36 8.85
C GLN A 30 7.73 2.26 9.38
N HIS A 31 6.84 2.75 8.49
CA HIS A 31 5.69 3.53 8.89
C HIS A 31 4.72 2.69 9.75
N VAL A 32 4.46 1.43 9.36
CA VAL A 32 3.65 0.50 10.17
C VAL A 32 4.30 0.21 11.54
N GLU A 33 5.60 -0.08 11.56
CA GLU A 33 6.34 -0.33 12.81
C GLU A 33 6.32 0.88 13.77
N ARG A 34 6.35 2.10 13.22
CA ARG A 34 6.19 3.34 14.00
C ARG A 34 4.78 3.47 14.54
N GLY A 35 3.75 3.27 13.72
CA GLY A 35 2.36 3.27 14.20
C GLY A 35 2.10 2.25 15.31
N VAL A 36 2.66 1.04 15.21
CA VAL A 36 2.58 0.03 16.28
C VAL A 36 3.25 0.53 17.57
N ARG A 37 4.39 1.22 17.47
CA ARG A 37 5.11 1.80 18.63
C ARG A 37 4.35 2.96 19.25
N ASP A 38 3.70 3.76 18.42
CA ASP A 38 2.91 4.93 18.83
C ASP A 38 1.54 4.53 19.40
N GLY A 39 1.22 3.23 19.35
CA GLY A 39 0.08 2.65 20.06
C GLY A 39 -1.20 2.55 19.22
N ILE A 40 -1.11 2.17 17.94
CA ILE A 40 -2.29 1.79 17.16
C ILE A 40 -3.15 0.81 17.98
N PRO A 41 -4.48 1.05 18.11
CA PRO A 41 -5.35 0.17 18.88
C PRO A 41 -5.31 -1.28 18.39
N ARG A 42 -5.27 -2.23 19.34
CA ARG A 42 -5.38 -3.66 19.07
C ARG A 42 -6.63 -3.99 18.25
N GLY A 43 -6.51 -4.93 17.32
CA GLY A 43 -7.59 -5.39 16.46
C GLY A 43 -7.90 -4.45 15.28
N THR A 44 -7.08 -3.41 15.10
CA THR A 44 -7.22 -2.49 13.96
C THR A 44 -6.97 -3.23 12.65
N LYS A 45 -7.90 -3.06 11.70
CA LYS A 45 -7.73 -3.48 10.31
C LYS A 45 -6.94 -2.41 9.56
N LEU A 46 -5.71 -2.72 9.19
CA LEU A 46 -4.84 -1.83 8.44
C LEU A 46 -4.88 -2.19 6.96
N PHE A 47 -5.44 -1.30 6.14
CA PHE A 47 -5.44 -1.44 4.69
C PHE A 47 -4.24 -0.71 4.13
N ILE A 48 -3.31 -1.46 3.57
CA ILE A 48 -2.10 -0.92 2.94
C ILE A 48 -2.25 -1.04 1.43
N VAL A 49 -2.14 0.08 0.72
CA VAL A 49 -2.29 0.11 -0.73
C VAL A 49 -0.94 0.45 -1.37
N THR A 50 -0.52 -0.32 -2.36
CA THR A 50 0.77 -0.13 -3.05
C THR A 50 0.71 -0.60 -4.50
N ASP A 51 1.45 0.04 -5.39
CA ASP A 51 1.65 -0.44 -6.77
C ASP A 51 2.78 -1.46 -6.90
N ASN A 52 3.49 -1.75 -5.80
CA ASN A 52 4.52 -2.76 -5.77
C ASN A 52 3.93 -4.17 -5.67
N PHE A 53 3.59 -4.72 -6.84
CA PHE A 53 3.04 -6.07 -6.97
C PHE A 53 3.97 -7.15 -6.40
N VAL A 54 5.29 -6.99 -6.51
CA VAL A 54 6.28 -7.96 -6.02
C VAL A 54 6.24 -8.06 -4.50
N PHE A 55 6.17 -6.92 -3.82
CA PHE A 55 6.07 -6.87 -2.37
C PHE A 55 4.75 -7.48 -1.89
N LYS A 56 3.62 -7.10 -2.51
CA LYS A 56 2.31 -7.70 -2.24
C LYS A 56 2.33 -9.21 -2.40
N SER A 57 2.91 -9.71 -3.49
CA SER A 57 2.98 -11.15 -3.76
C SER A 57 3.87 -11.87 -2.75
N THR A 58 5.01 -11.28 -2.38
CA THR A 58 5.93 -11.84 -1.39
C THR A 58 5.28 -11.92 0.00
N TYR A 59 4.54 -10.89 0.39
CA TYR A 59 3.84 -10.83 1.67
C TYR A 59 2.87 -12.01 1.85
N TYR A 60 1.98 -12.23 0.89
CA TYR A 60 1.01 -13.34 0.95
C TYR A 60 1.64 -14.71 0.71
N LYS A 61 2.73 -14.78 -0.07
CA LYS A 61 3.51 -16.01 -0.20
C LYS A 61 4.26 -16.34 1.10
N GLY A 62 4.58 -15.34 1.92
CA GLY A 62 5.37 -15.46 3.15
C GLY A 62 6.88 -15.59 2.93
N SER A 63 7.37 -15.59 1.67
CA SER A 63 8.79 -15.74 1.37
C SER A 63 9.21 -15.14 0.03
N SER A 64 10.47 -14.73 -0.05
CA SER A 64 11.13 -14.23 -1.27
C SER A 64 12.52 -14.87 -1.41
N THR A 65 12.98 -15.02 -2.66
CA THR A 65 14.35 -15.44 -2.97
C THR A 65 15.36 -14.31 -2.78
N SER A 66 14.93 -13.04 -2.88
CA SER A 66 15.72 -11.89 -2.40
C SER A 66 15.68 -11.88 -0.87
N PRO A 67 16.84 -11.98 -0.20
CA PRO A 67 16.94 -11.90 1.26
C PRO A 67 16.36 -10.59 1.81
N GLU A 68 16.56 -9.48 1.11
CA GLU A 68 16.13 -8.15 1.54
C GLU A 68 14.61 -8.02 1.50
N LEU A 69 13.96 -8.47 0.42
CA LEU A 69 12.49 -8.49 0.36
C LEU A 69 11.91 -9.48 1.36
N HIS A 70 12.58 -10.62 1.59
CA HIS A 70 12.15 -11.58 2.59
C HIS A 70 12.18 -10.98 4.00
N GLU A 71 13.27 -10.28 4.36
CA GLU A 71 13.40 -9.57 5.62
C GLU A 71 12.27 -8.55 5.81
N VAL A 72 11.98 -7.73 4.79
CA VAL A 72 10.91 -6.72 4.85
C VAL A 72 9.54 -7.38 5.05
N THR A 73 9.27 -8.49 4.37
CA THR A 73 8.04 -9.27 4.59
C THR A 73 7.93 -9.82 6.01
N VAL A 74 9.01 -10.39 6.54
CA VAL A 74 9.02 -10.89 7.93
C VAL A 74 8.79 -9.75 8.92
N ARG A 75 9.39 -8.58 8.69
CA ARG A 75 9.17 -7.39 9.53
C ARG A 75 7.72 -6.94 9.53
N LEU A 76 7.04 -6.94 8.38
CA LEU A 76 5.62 -6.59 8.32
C LEU A 76 4.75 -7.59 9.12
N HIS A 77 4.99 -8.89 8.96
CA HIS A 77 4.30 -9.93 9.75
C HIS A 77 4.56 -9.78 11.25
N LEU A 78 5.80 -9.47 11.65
CA LEU A 78 6.13 -9.21 13.05
C LEU A 78 5.44 -7.95 13.59
N ALA A 79 5.34 -6.89 12.80
CA ALA A 79 4.61 -5.68 13.17
C ALA A 79 3.11 -5.96 13.34
N GLU A 80 2.51 -6.71 12.41
CA GLU A 80 1.12 -7.17 12.51
C GLU A 80 0.89 -7.95 13.82
N MET A 81 1.74 -8.94 14.11
CA MET A 81 1.64 -9.75 15.33
C MET A 81 1.85 -8.92 16.61
N ARG A 82 2.84 -8.02 16.64
CA ARG A 82 3.16 -7.21 17.83
C ARG A 82 2.10 -6.16 18.12
N GLY A 83 1.53 -5.54 17.08
CA GLY A 83 0.45 -4.58 17.21
C GLY A 83 -0.94 -5.23 17.32
N GLU A 84 -1.02 -6.56 17.21
CA GLU A 84 -2.28 -7.30 17.13
C GLU A 84 -3.22 -6.72 16.06
N LEU A 85 -2.66 -6.42 14.89
CA LEU A 85 -3.34 -5.83 13.75
C LEU A 85 -3.88 -6.92 12.82
N ILE A 86 -4.75 -6.51 11.90
CA ILE A 86 -5.16 -7.31 10.74
C ILE A 86 -4.74 -6.54 9.49
N VAL A 87 -3.65 -6.95 8.86
CA VAL A 87 -3.06 -6.24 7.72
C VAL A 87 -3.61 -6.79 6.40
N HIS A 88 -4.21 -5.91 5.61
CA HIS A 88 -4.64 -6.16 4.25
C HIS A 88 -3.74 -5.39 3.28
N LEU A 89 -2.79 -6.09 2.66
CA LEU A 89 -1.94 -5.52 1.62
C LEU A 89 -2.63 -5.64 0.25
N ILE A 90 -2.97 -4.51 -0.35
CA ILE A 90 -3.74 -4.39 -1.59
C ILE A 90 -2.84 -3.81 -2.67
N HIS A 91 -2.85 -4.46 -3.82
CA HIS A 91 -2.18 -3.94 -5.00
C HIS A 91 -3.12 -3.01 -5.78
N CYS A 92 -2.66 -1.83 -6.14
CA CYS A 92 -3.28 -0.95 -7.13
C CYS A 92 -2.33 -0.73 -8.31
N THR A 93 -2.82 -0.25 -9.45
CA THR A 93 -1.91 0.10 -10.54
C THR A 93 -1.20 1.41 -10.24
N GLY A 94 0.00 1.64 -10.81
CA GLY A 94 0.69 2.93 -10.70
C GLY A 94 -0.13 4.09 -11.27
N MET A 95 -1.02 3.81 -12.25
CA MET A 95 -1.98 4.79 -12.75
C MET A 95 -3.01 5.19 -11.69
N GLN A 96 -3.55 4.23 -10.94
CA GLN A 96 -4.46 4.52 -9.83
C GLN A 96 -3.75 5.28 -8.69
N MET A 97 -2.49 4.96 -8.38
CA MET A 97 -1.69 5.72 -7.40
C MET A 97 -1.48 7.19 -7.82
N LYS A 98 -1.21 7.43 -9.10
CA LYS A 98 -1.13 8.79 -9.66
C LYS A 98 -2.46 9.53 -9.54
N GLU A 99 -3.57 8.91 -9.93
CA GLU A 99 -4.90 9.51 -9.85
C GLU A 99 -5.33 9.79 -8.39
N MET A 100 -4.94 8.92 -7.46
CA MET A 100 -5.10 9.14 -6.01
C MET A 100 -4.26 10.32 -5.49
N GLY A 101 -3.30 10.83 -6.27
CA GLY A 101 -2.44 11.96 -5.89
C GLY A 101 -1.19 11.56 -5.11
N MET A 102 -0.86 10.27 -5.01
CA MET A 102 0.30 9.80 -4.23
C MET A 102 1.63 10.24 -4.84
N ASP A 103 1.76 10.18 -6.17
CA ASP A 103 2.97 10.64 -6.88
C ASP A 103 3.15 12.16 -6.74
N GLY A 104 2.05 12.91 -6.76
CA GLY A 104 2.06 14.35 -6.53
C GLY A 104 2.52 14.66 -5.11
N LEU A 105 1.95 13.98 -4.11
CA LEU A 105 2.32 14.13 -2.70
C LEU A 105 3.80 13.84 -2.45
N LEU A 106 4.35 12.78 -3.07
CA LEU A 106 5.79 12.45 -3.00
C LEU A 106 6.68 13.54 -3.63
N GLN A 107 6.15 14.35 -4.53
CA GLN A 107 6.83 15.49 -5.16
C GLN A 107 6.47 16.84 -4.53
N GLY A 108 5.70 16.84 -3.43
CA GLY A 108 5.24 18.05 -2.76
C GLY A 108 4.09 18.79 -3.45
N ASP A 109 3.43 18.17 -4.44
CA ASP A 109 2.20 18.69 -5.04
C ASP A 109 0.98 18.34 -4.18
N MET A 110 0.39 19.38 -3.59
CA MET A 110 -0.74 19.31 -2.67
C MET A 110 -2.08 19.61 -3.36
N LEU A 111 -2.11 19.72 -4.70
CA LEU A 111 -3.28 20.13 -5.47
C LEU A 111 -3.96 18.99 -6.23
N GLN A 112 -3.53 17.74 -6.02
CA GLN A 112 -4.02 16.57 -6.74
C GLN A 112 -4.62 15.51 -5.82
N GLY A 113 -5.51 14.69 -6.38
CA GLY A 113 -6.04 13.50 -5.74
C GLY A 113 -6.63 13.76 -4.35
N MET A 114 -6.21 12.97 -3.37
CA MET A 114 -6.66 13.09 -1.98
C MET A 114 -6.43 14.47 -1.35
N MET A 115 -5.35 15.16 -1.76
CA MET A 115 -5.03 16.50 -1.25
C MET A 115 -5.96 17.58 -1.82
N ALA A 116 -6.54 17.34 -2.99
CA ALA A 116 -7.60 18.16 -3.57
C ALA A 116 -9.00 17.88 -2.97
N GLY A 117 -9.09 17.01 -1.95
CA GLY A 117 -10.35 16.62 -1.32
C GLY A 117 -11.09 15.50 -2.04
N ILE A 118 -10.45 14.83 -3.01
CA ILE A 118 -11.03 13.65 -3.66
C ILE A 118 -10.92 12.47 -2.69
N ASP A 119 -12.00 11.70 -2.52
CA ASP A 119 -11.95 10.49 -1.69
C ASP A 119 -10.97 9.46 -2.32
N PRO A 120 -9.86 9.09 -1.66
CA PRO A 120 -8.92 8.10 -2.20
C PRO A 120 -9.58 6.71 -2.38
N LEU A 121 -10.62 6.39 -1.61
CA LEU A 121 -11.33 5.12 -1.76
C LEU A 121 -12.19 5.06 -3.03
N SER A 122 -12.50 6.20 -3.65
CA SER A 122 -13.22 6.23 -4.93
C SER A 122 -12.43 5.52 -6.06
N PHE A 123 -11.09 5.49 -5.96
CA PHE A 123 -10.20 4.78 -6.88
C PHE A 123 -10.01 3.30 -6.53
N LEU A 124 -10.44 2.89 -5.34
CA LEU A 124 -10.34 1.53 -4.82
C LEU A 124 -11.74 1.00 -4.52
N PRO A 125 -12.45 0.45 -5.53
CA PRO A 125 -13.83 -0.03 -5.36
C PRO A 125 -13.88 -1.37 -4.60
N LEU A 126 -13.39 -1.39 -3.35
CA LEU A 126 -13.29 -2.57 -2.49
C LEU A 126 -14.65 -3.20 -2.18
N GLY A 127 -15.72 -2.40 -2.21
CA GLY A 127 -17.10 -2.85 -2.00
C GLY A 127 -17.81 -3.38 -3.25
N LYS A 128 -17.21 -3.30 -4.45
CA LYS A 128 -17.84 -3.74 -5.70
C LYS A 128 -17.38 -5.13 -6.12
N GLY A 129 -18.34 -5.96 -6.52
CA GLY A 129 -18.06 -7.28 -7.06
C GLY A 129 -17.21 -7.23 -8.34
N THR A 130 -16.53 -8.32 -8.69
CA THR A 130 -15.73 -8.39 -9.93
C THR A 130 -16.61 -8.18 -11.18
N ILE A 131 -17.83 -8.71 -11.17
CA ILE A 131 -18.81 -8.54 -12.25
C ILE A 131 -19.19 -7.06 -12.41
N GLU A 132 -19.57 -6.40 -11.31
CA GLU A 132 -19.91 -4.98 -11.29
C GLU A 132 -18.76 -4.08 -11.77
N ARG A 133 -17.53 -4.37 -11.33
CA ARG A 133 -16.33 -3.61 -11.74
C ARG A 133 -15.99 -3.79 -13.22
N SER A 134 -16.33 -4.94 -13.79
CA SER A 134 -16.08 -5.26 -15.21
C SER A 134 -17.27 -4.96 -16.12
N SER A 135 -18.35 -4.41 -15.59
CA SER A 135 -19.61 -4.20 -16.33
C SER A 135 -20.09 -5.48 -17.05
N GLY A 136 -19.98 -6.64 -16.39
CA GLY A 136 -20.40 -7.94 -16.94
C GLY A 136 -19.39 -8.62 -17.87
N ALA A 137 -18.25 -7.99 -18.21
CA ALA A 137 -17.27 -8.59 -19.11
C ALA A 137 -16.66 -9.89 -18.55
N VAL A 138 -16.40 -9.93 -17.23
CA VAL A 138 -15.89 -11.15 -16.58
C VAL A 138 -16.94 -12.25 -16.55
N GLU A 139 -18.21 -11.91 -16.33
CA GLU A 139 -19.31 -12.87 -16.37
C GLU A 139 -19.45 -13.51 -17.75
N ALA A 140 -19.41 -12.68 -18.80
CA ALA A 140 -19.45 -13.16 -20.18
C ALA A 140 -18.28 -14.11 -20.52
N TRP A 141 -17.07 -13.83 -20.02
CA TRP A 141 -15.90 -14.70 -20.22
C TRP A 141 -15.98 -16.03 -19.46
N VAL A 142 -16.50 -16.04 -18.23
CA VAL A 142 -16.65 -17.28 -17.45
C VAL A 142 -17.70 -18.21 -18.05
N GLN A 143 -18.70 -17.65 -18.75
CA GLN A 143 -19.81 -18.40 -19.35
C GLN A 143 -19.53 -18.87 -20.80
N SER A 144 -18.38 -18.54 -21.39
CA SER A 144 -17.98 -18.94 -22.75
C SER A 144 -17.18 -20.24 -22.75
#